data_AF-A0A7Z3AMX4-F1
#
_entry.id   AF-A0A7Z3AMX4-F1
#
_cell.length_a   1.000
_cell.length_b   1.000
_cell.length_c   1.000
_cell.angle_alpha   90.00
_cell.angle_beta   90.00
_cell.angle_gamma   90.00
#
_symmetry.space_group_name_H-M   'P 1'
#
loop_
_entity.id
_entity.type
_entity.pdbx_description
1 polymer ?
#
loop_
_entity_poly.entity_id
_entity_poly.type
_entity_poly.pdbx_seq_one_letter_code
_entity_poly.pdbx_strand_id
1 'polypeptide(L)'
;MNGIQELKDQREALCPELEKLESELLPFEAALEIPEGIDRDQERAIRDEFNARKRRIDSIKFEIFRIDQKLHRREAVAEQDARIAEYISGMENWKADKEELLAKRESLSVRLEQVSKKALEDMGKARQAETEAASAYARAVAWGDEEGEKNANDDAQKAAKNLVAATEHNRRQQLMITALEEELVTVDKHVIETEEEYKKLERSALHVAHYALEEKWNAAAQQLLDVGAKLYGAGRLIGYDGIAFLNLDIPEQGENHGHWQLRDISERANHDVMNILAR
;
A
#
# COMPACT_ATOMS: atom_id res chain seq x y z
N MET A 1 25.42 -11.84 11.74
CA MET A 1 24.57 -12.82 12.45
C MET A 1 24.60 -12.64 13.98
N ASN A 2 25.74 -12.45 14.65
CA ASN A 2 25.79 -12.36 16.12
C ASN A 2 24.95 -11.21 16.73
N GLY A 3 24.93 -10.03 16.11
CA GLY A 3 24.21 -8.89 16.66
C GLY A 3 22.67 -8.94 16.58
N ILE A 4 22.06 -9.90 15.87
CA ILE A 4 20.60 -10.11 15.91
C ILE A 4 20.25 -10.97 17.11
N GLN A 5 20.98 -12.06 17.32
CA GLN A 5 20.76 -12.95 18.45
C GLN A 5 21.01 -12.22 19.78
N GLU A 6 22.07 -11.42 19.88
CA GLU A 6 22.36 -10.60 21.07
C GLU A 6 21.20 -9.64 21.42
N LEU A 7 20.55 -9.03 20.41
CA LEU A 7 19.39 -8.17 20.64
C LEU A 7 18.16 -8.96 21.09
N LYS A 8 17.96 -10.17 20.55
CA LYS A 8 16.88 -11.08 21.00
C LYS A 8 17.08 -11.49 22.45
N ASP A 9 18.30 -11.89 22.81
CA ASP A 9 18.66 -12.29 24.17
C ASP A 9 18.48 -11.12 25.15
N GLN A 10 18.87 -9.89 24.76
CA GLN A 10 18.64 -8.68 25.57
C GLN A 10 17.15 -8.39 25.77
N ARG A 11 16.34 -8.49 24.71
CA ARG A 11 14.89 -8.33 24.80
C ARG A 11 14.27 -9.35 25.76
N GLU A 12 14.66 -10.61 25.61
CA GLU A 12 14.16 -11.72 26.42
C GLU A 12 14.56 -11.59 27.89
N ALA A 13 15.72 -11.00 28.19
CA ALA A 13 16.13 -10.69 29.56
C ALA A 13 15.32 -9.55 30.21
N LEU A 14 14.83 -8.57 29.43
CA LEU A 14 14.06 -7.42 29.93
C LEU A 14 12.58 -7.75 30.16
N CYS A 15 11.99 -8.67 29.41
CA CYS A 15 10.61 -9.12 29.58
C CYS A 15 10.27 -9.59 31.01
N PRO A 16 11.03 -10.51 31.65
CA PRO A 16 10.73 -10.96 33.02
C PRO A 16 10.94 -9.86 34.07
N GLU A 17 11.88 -8.92 33.85
CA GLU A 17 12.05 -7.76 34.74
C GLU A 17 10.81 -6.85 34.68
N LEU A 18 10.28 -6.62 33.48
CA LEU A 18 9.06 -5.84 33.27
C LEU A 18 7.83 -6.50 33.92
N GLU A 19 7.60 -7.79 33.65
CA GLU A 19 6.49 -8.54 34.24
C GLU A 19 6.54 -8.53 35.77
N LYS A 20 7.74 -8.70 36.33
CA LYS A 20 7.97 -8.62 37.77
C LYS A 20 7.62 -7.23 38.31
N LEU A 21 8.13 -6.16 37.70
CA LEU A 21 7.86 -4.79 38.14
C LEU A 21 6.39 -4.40 38.01
N GLU A 22 5.71 -4.85 36.95
CA GLU A 22 4.26 -4.64 36.77
C GLU A 22 3.47 -5.38 37.87
N SER A 23 3.85 -6.62 38.21
CA SER A 23 3.22 -7.35 39.32
C SER A 23 3.45 -6.70 40.68
N GLU A 24 4.65 -6.14 40.90
CA GLU A 24 5.01 -5.40 42.12
C GLU A 24 4.34 -4.04 42.21
N LEU A 25 3.86 -3.46 41.10
CA LEU A 25 3.17 -2.17 41.06
C LEU A 25 1.73 -2.27 41.60
N LEU A 26 1.05 -3.39 41.34
CA LEU A 26 -0.37 -3.60 41.67
C LEU A 26 -0.74 -3.33 43.14
N PRO A 27 0.04 -3.77 44.14
CA PRO A 27 -0.27 -3.48 45.55
C PRO A 27 -0.18 -1.99 45.89
N PHE A 28 0.70 -1.24 45.23
CA PHE A 28 0.82 0.22 45.43
C PHE A 28 -0.34 0.95 44.77
N GLU A 29 -0.80 0.50 43.59
CA GLU A 29 -2.01 1.04 42.94
C GLU A 29 -3.24 0.84 43.82
N ALA A 30 -3.44 -0.38 44.34
CA ALA A 30 -4.55 -0.71 45.23
C ALA A 30 -4.52 0.13 46.52
N ALA A 31 -3.33 0.35 47.10
CA ALA A 31 -3.16 1.17 48.31
C ALA A 31 -3.42 2.67 48.06
N LEU A 32 -3.19 3.17 46.84
CA LEU A 32 -3.48 4.55 46.45
C LEU A 32 -4.94 4.77 46.04
N GLU A 33 -5.65 3.72 45.61
CA GLU A 33 -7.06 3.77 45.23
C GLU A 33 -8.00 3.77 46.45
N ILE A 34 -7.64 3.07 47.53
CA ILE A 34 -8.38 3.05 48.81
C ILE A 34 -7.43 3.45 49.96
N PRO A 35 -7.22 4.76 50.19
CA PRO A 35 -6.30 5.25 51.23
C PRO A 35 -6.89 5.22 52.66
N GLU A 36 -7.73 4.24 52.98
CA GLU A 36 -8.33 4.11 54.32
C GLU A 36 -7.28 3.64 55.34
N GLY A 37 -7.01 4.47 56.36
CA GLY A 37 -6.11 4.12 57.46
C GLY A 37 -4.63 4.41 57.24
N ILE A 38 -4.27 5.11 56.16
CA ILE A 38 -2.89 5.50 55.82
C ILE A 38 -2.64 6.95 56.26
N ASP A 39 -1.55 7.21 56.98
CA ASP A 39 -1.13 8.58 57.33
C ASP A 39 -0.47 9.28 56.12
N ARG A 40 -0.47 10.62 56.09
CA ARG A 40 0.06 11.43 54.98
C ARG A 40 1.51 11.10 54.63
N ASP A 41 2.35 10.80 55.62
CA ASP A 41 3.75 10.43 55.39
C ASP A 41 3.88 9.05 54.75
N GLN A 42 2.99 8.11 55.09
CA GLN A 42 2.93 6.78 54.49
C GLN A 42 2.38 6.84 53.05
N GLU A 43 1.33 7.64 52.81
CA GLU A 43 0.79 7.88 51.47
C GLU A 43 1.87 8.47 50.54
N ARG A 44 2.67 9.41 51.05
CA ARG A 44 3.79 10.00 50.31
C ARG A 44 4.85 8.97 49.96
N ALA A 45 5.24 8.11 50.91
CA ALA A 45 6.21 7.05 50.68
C ALA A 45 5.72 6.03 49.62
N ILE A 46 4.45 5.59 49.72
CA ILE A 46 3.80 4.70 48.76
C ILE A 46 3.80 5.34 47.36
N ARG A 47 3.50 6.63 47.27
CA ARG A 47 3.49 7.38 46.00
C ARG A 47 4.89 7.54 45.41
N ASP A 48 5.91 7.79 46.22
CA ASP A 48 7.29 7.90 45.77
C ASP A 48 7.80 6.55 45.23
N GLU A 49 7.48 5.46 45.92
CA GLU A 49 7.76 4.08 45.51
C GLU A 49 7.03 3.67 44.23
N PHE A 50 5.74 3.99 44.12
CA PHE A 50 4.95 3.79 42.92
C PHE A 50 5.55 4.55 41.72
N ASN A 51 5.86 5.83 41.90
CA ASN A 51 6.45 6.66 40.85
C ASN A 51 7.85 6.20 40.43
N ALA A 52 8.65 5.64 41.37
CA ALA A 52 9.95 5.06 41.04
C ALA A 52 9.80 3.80 40.17
N ARG A 53 8.89 2.88 40.55
CA ARG A 53 8.62 1.66 39.77
C ARG A 53 8.01 1.96 38.41
N LYS A 54 7.05 2.89 38.34
CA LYS A 54 6.47 3.35 37.07
C LYS A 54 7.53 3.92 36.11
N ARG A 55 8.42 4.78 36.61
CA ARG A 55 9.55 5.30 35.80
C ARG A 55 10.46 4.18 35.29
N ARG A 56 10.71 3.15 36.11
CA ARG A 56 11.51 1.99 35.67
C ARG A 56 10.77 1.17 34.60
N ILE A 57 9.48 0.91 34.78
CA ILE A 57 8.64 0.22 33.78
C ILE A 57 8.66 1.00 32.46
N ASP A 58 8.44 2.32 32.49
CA ASP A 58 8.46 3.16 31.30
C ASP A 58 9.84 3.13 30.61
N SER A 59 10.93 3.14 31.38
CA SER A 59 12.31 2.99 30.88
C SER A 59 12.50 1.64 30.17
N ILE A 60 12.09 0.53 30.79
CA ILE A 60 12.23 -0.81 30.20
C ILE A 60 11.37 -0.95 28.95
N LYS A 61 10.12 -0.43 28.96
CA LYS A 61 9.25 -0.40 27.77
C LYS A 61 9.91 0.35 26.61
N PHE A 62 10.55 1.48 26.90
CA PHE A 62 11.29 2.24 25.90
C PHE A 62 12.53 1.50 25.39
N GLU A 63 13.28 0.83 26.27
CA GLU A 63 14.42 -0.01 25.88
C GLU A 63 13.99 -1.17 24.97
N ILE A 64 12.93 -1.89 25.34
CA ILE A 64 12.35 -2.96 24.50
C ILE A 64 11.91 -2.40 23.15
N PHE A 65 11.20 -1.27 23.12
CA PHE A 65 10.79 -0.63 21.87
C PHE A 65 11.98 -0.30 20.95
N ARG A 66 13.08 0.22 21.51
CA ARG A 66 14.30 0.49 20.74
C ARG A 66 14.96 -0.79 20.22
N ILE A 67 14.99 -1.85 21.03
CA ILE A 67 15.52 -3.15 20.60
C ILE A 67 14.66 -3.73 19.47
N ASP A 68 13.34 -3.65 19.59
CA ASP A 68 12.39 -4.12 18.57
C ASP A 68 12.57 -3.38 17.25
N GLN A 69 12.75 -2.06 17.29
CA GLN A 69 13.06 -1.28 16.08
C GLN A 69 14.37 -1.73 15.40
N LYS A 70 15.43 -1.97 16.18
CA LYS A 70 16.72 -2.45 15.65
C LYS A 70 16.62 -3.87 15.09
N LEU A 71 15.94 -4.77 15.79
CA LEU A 71 15.69 -6.13 15.32
C LEU A 71 14.94 -6.11 13.99
N HIS A 72 13.84 -5.35 13.92
CA HIS A 72 13.04 -5.24 12.71
C HIS A 72 13.87 -4.76 11.51
N ARG A 73 14.73 -3.75 11.72
CA ARG A 73 15.63 -3.25 10.68
C ARG A 73 16.66 -4.30 10.26
N ARG A 74 17.37 -4.91 11.20
CA ARG A 74 18.44 -5.88 10.89
C ARG A 74 17.92 -7.13 10.19
N GLU A 75 16.74 -7.60 10.61
CA GLU A 75 16.06 -8.72 9.95
C GLU A 75 15.56 -8.30 8.56
N ALA A 76 15.02 -7.08 8.41
CA ALA A 76 14.61 -6.56 7.11
C ALA A 76 15.78 -6.42 6.11
N VAL A 77 16.97 -6.02 6.58
CA VAL A 77 18.20 -5.95 5.77
C VAL A 77 18.72 -7.36 5.43
N ALA A 78 18.67 -8.30 6.38
CA ALA A 78 19.17 -9.66 6.15
C ALA A 78 18.35 -10.43 5.11
N GLU A 79 17.04 -10.23 5.08
CA GLU A 79 16.11 -10.88 4.13
C GLU A 79 15.75 -9.99 2.94
N GLN A 80 16.42 -8.85 2.80
CA GLN A 80 15.99 -7.77 1.92
C GLN A 80 15.90 -8.18 0.45
N ASP A 81 16.92 -8.88 -0.06
CA ASP A 81 16.97 -9.27 -1.47
C ASP A 81 15.87 -10.29 -1.82
N ALA A 82 15.58 -11.21 -0.89
CA ALA A 82 14.46 -12.14 -1.03
C ALA A 82 13.11 -11.41 -0.99
N ARG A 83 12.92 -10.51 -0.02
CA ARG A 83 11.69 -9.71 0.11
C ARG A 83 11.45 -8.80 -1.09
N ILE A 84 12.50 -8.14 -1.61
CA ILE A 84 12.39 -7.31 -2.82
C ILE A 84 11.96 -8.17 -4.01
N ALA A 85 12.55 -9.36 -4.19
CA ALA A 85 12.15 -10.27 -5.26
C ALA A 85 10.68 -10.72 -5.13
N GLU A 86 10.24 -11.05 -3.91
CA GLU A 86 8.84 -11.38 -3.61
C GLU A 86 7.89 -10.21 -3.93
N TYR A 87 8.25 -8.99 -3.53
CA TYR A 87 7.46 -7.80 -3.84
C TYR A 87 7.38 -7.53 -5.34
N ILE A 88 8.48 -7.68 -6.07
CA ILE A 88 8.51 -7.52 -7.53
C ILE A 88 7.57 -8.54 -8.18
N SER A 89 7.69 -9.82 -7.83
CA SER A 89 6.82 -10.87 -8.36
C SER A 89 5.35 -10.64 -7.99
N GLY A 90 5.08 -10.23 -6.76
CA GLY A 90 3.74 -9.86 -6.32
C GLY A 90 3.17 -8.70 -7.14
N MET A 91 3.93 -7.64 -7.35
CA MET A 91 3.50 -6.50 -8.17
C MET A 91 3.26 -6.87 -9.63
N GLU A 92 4.05 -7.78 -10.20
CA GLU A 92 3.84 -8.31 -11.55
C GLU A 92 2.53 -9.08 -11.67
N ASN A 93 2.24 -9.96 -10.69
CA ASN A 93 0.97 -10.70 -10.64
C ASN A 93 -0.22 -9.74 -10.52
N TRP A 94 -0.15 -8.76 -9.60
CA TRP A 94 -1.20 -7.75 -9.45
C TRP A 94 -1.43 -6.92 -10.73
N LYS A 95 -0.35 -6.60 -11.45
CA LYS A 95 -0.46 -5.90 -12.73
C LYS A 95 -1.18 -6.76 -13.76
N ALA A 96 -0.87 -8.05 -13.84
CA ALA A 96 -1.56 -8.99 -14.72
C ALA A 96 -3.05 -9.13 -14.36
N ASP A 97 -3.38 -9.27 -13.07
CA ASP A 97 -4.77 -9.36 -12.59
C ASP A 97 -5.56 -8.08 -12.94
N LYS A 98 -4.94 -6.90 -12.78
CA LYS A 98 -5.54 -5.62 -13.18
C LYS A 98 -5.79 -5.55 -14.68
N GLU A 99 -4.84 -5.98 -15.50
CA GLU A 99 -5.00 -6.03 -16.96
C GLU A 99 -6.15 -6.97 -17.36
N GLU A 100 -6.30 -8.12 -16.68
CA GLU A 100 -7.43 -9.03 -16.91
C GLU A 100 -8.78 -8.39 -16.53
N LEU A 101 -8.86 -7.68 -15.40
CA LEU A 101 -10.07 -6.97 -14.99
C LEU A 101 -10.45 -5.86 -15.97
N LEU A 102 -9.47 -5.09 -16.47
CA LEU A 102 -9.71 -4.05 -17.47
C LEU A 102 -10.15 -4.64 -18.81
N ALA A 103 -9.57 -5.76 -19.24
CA ALA A 103 -10.01 -6.47 -20.44
C ALA A 103 -11.45 -7.00 -20.29
N LYS A 104 -11.79 -7.56 -19.12
CA LYS A 104 -13.17 -7.98 -18.79
C LYS A 104 -14.13 -6.80 -18.87
N ARG A 105 -13.78 -5.67 -18.24
CA ARG A 105 -14.56 -4.43 -18.27
C ARG A 105 -14.82 -3.94 -19.69
N GLU A 106 -13.79 -3.91 -20.54
CA GLU A 106 -13.92 -3.50 -21.94
C GLU A 106 -14.84 -4.45 -22.71
N SER A 107 -14.67 -5.77 -22.54
CA SER A 107 -15.53 -6.76 -23.19
C SER A 107 -17.01 -6.65 -22.79
N LEU A 108 -17.28 -6.37 -21.50
CA LEU A 108 -18.62 -6.14 -20.98
C LEU A 108 -19.21 -4.85 -21.54
N SER A 109 -18.42 -3.77 -21.62
CA SER A 109 -18.85 -2.49 -22.14
C SER A 109 -19.23 -2.56 -23.64
N VAL A 110 -18.39 -3.23 -24.45
CA VAL A 110 -18.70 -3.47 -25.87
C VAL A 110 -19.98 -4.28 -26.02
N ARG A 111 -20.16 -5.33 -25.20
CA ARG A 111 -21.38 -6.16 -25.23
C ARG A 111 -22.62 -5.37 -24.83
N LEU A 112 -22.53 -4.53 -23.80
CA LEU A 112 -23.60 -3.66 -23.34
C LEU A 112 -24.04 -2.70 -24.45
N GLU A 113 -23.08 -2.08 -25.15
CA GLU A 113 -23.35 -1.17 -26.26
C GLU A 113 -24.06 -1.89 -27.41
N GLN A 114 -23.57 -3.07 -27.80
CA GLN A 114 -24.16 -3.88 -28.86
C GLN A 114 -25.60 -4.30 -28.54
N VAL A 115 -25.86 -4.76 -27.31
CA VAL A 115 -27.19 -5.18 -26.88
C VAL A 115 -28.15 -4.00 -26.83
N SER A 116 -27.70 -2.87 -26.27
CA SER A 116 -28.49 -1.63 -26.19
C SER A 116 -28.87 -1.11 -27.56
N LYS A 117 -27.90 -1.04 -28.48
CA LYS A 117 -28.13 -0.61 -29.87
C LYS A 117 -29.13 -1.52 -30.58
N LYS A 118 -28.94 -2.83 -30.47
CA LYS A 118 -29.85 -3.81 -31.08
C LYS A 118 -31.28 -3.69 -30.51
N ALA A 119 -31.42 -3.48 -29.21
CA ALA A 119 -32.72 -3.31 -28.56
C ALA A 119 -33.49 -2.10 -29.07
N LEU A 120 -32.80 -0.98 -29.29
CA LEU A 120 -33.37 0.24 -29.84
C LEU A 120 -33.75 0.08 -31.31
N GLU A 121 -32.87 -0.52 -32.12
CA GLU A 121 -33.12 -0.74 -33.55
C GLU A 121 -34.29 -1.70 -33.80
N ASP A 122 -34.33 -2.84 -33.09
CA ASP A 122 -35.38 -3.85 -33.26
C ASP A 122 -36.76 -3.28 -32.86
N MET A 123 -36.81 -2.53 -31.75
CA MET A 123 -38.04 -1.88 -31.28
C MET A 123 -38.48 -0.73 -32.20
N GLY A 124 -37.53 0.05 -32.71
CA GLY A 124 -37.78 1.13 -33.67
C GLY A 124 -38.39 0.61 -34.97
N LYS A 125 -37.81 -0.46 -35.53
CA LYS A 125 -38.32 -1.11 -36.75
C LYS A 125 -39.73 -1.68 -36.54
N ALA A 126 -39.99 -2.32 -35.41
CA ALA A 126 -41.31 -2.88 -35.11
C ALA A 126 -42.39 -1.80 -34.99
N ARG A 127 -42.09 -0.68 -34.31
CA ARG A 127 -43.01 0.47 -34.21
C ARG A 127 -43.26 1.12 -35.56
N GLN A 128 -42.21 1.34 -36.34
CA GLN A 128 -42.34 1.92 -37.66
C GLN A 128 -43.21 1.05 -38.57
N ALA A 129 -42.98 -0.26 -38.59
CA ALA A 129 -43.79 -1.20 -39.38
C ALA A 129 -45.27 -1.20 -38.97
N GLU A 130 -45.56 -1.10 -37.66
CA GLU A 130 -46.93 -1.00 -37.15
C GLU A 130 -47.61 0.32 -37.55
N THR A 131 -46.89 1.44 -37.43
CA THR A 131 -47.40 2.77 -37.84
C THR A 131 -47.64 2.84 -39.35
N GLU A 132 -46.73 2.30 -40.16
CA GLU A 132 -46.86 2.25 -41.61
C GLU A 132 -48.07 1.40 -42.03
N ALA A 133 -48.24 0.20 -41.45
CA ALA A 133 -49.37 -0.67 -41.75
C ALA A 133 -50.71 -0.07 -41.29
N ALA A 134 -50.76 0.53 -40.09
CA ALA A 134 -51.95 1.24 -39.61
C ALA A 134 -52.33 2.43 -40.52
N SER A 135 -51.33 3.18 -41.02
CA SER A 135 -51.56 4.29 -41.95
C SER A 135 -52.06 3.83 -43.33
N ALA A 136 -51.62 2.65 -43.79
CA ALA A 136 -52.05 2.06 -45.05
C ALA A 136 -53.51 1.59 -44.93
N TYR A 137 -53.86 0.94 -43.82
CA TYR A 137 -55.23 0.56 -43.52
C TYR A 137 -56.17 1.77 -43.45
N ALA A 138 -55.79 2.81 -42.71
CA ALA A 138 -56.59 4.04 -42.62
C ALA A 138 -56.82 4.71 -43.99
N ARG A 139 -55.83 4.66 -44.88
CA ARG A 139 -55.95 5.18 -46.26
C ARG A 139 -56.88 4.32 -47.11
N ALA A 140 -56.78 2.99 -47.03
CA ALA A 140 -57.66 2.08 -47.77
C ALA A 140 -59.14 2.26 -47.37
N VAL A 141 -59.39 2.35 -46.06
CA VAL A 141 -60.73 2.65 -45.50
C VAL A 141 -61.25 4.01 -46.01
N ALA A 142 -60.38 5.04 -46.04
CA ALA A 142 -60.77 6.37 -46.51
C ALA A 142 -61.08 6.45 -48.01
N TRP A 143 -60.51 5.57 -48.83
CA TRP A 143 -60.73 5.53 -50.29
C TRP A 143 -61.83 4.54 -50.72
N GLY A 144 -62.36 3.72 -49.80
CA GLY A 144 -63.46 2.78 -50.09
C GLY A 144 -63.04 1.60 -50.96
N ASP A 145 -61.76 1.22 -50.94
CA ASP A 145 -61.23 0.04 -51.63
C ASP A 145 -61.41 -1.20 -50.74
N GLU A 146 -62.51 -1.94 -50.94
CA GLU A 146 -62.86 -3.10 -50.10
C GLU A 146 -61.81 -4.22 -50.13
N GLU A 147 -61.13 -4.42 -51.26
CA GLU A 147 -60.10 -5.47 -51.40
C GLU A 147 -58.77 -5.00 -50.79
N GLY A 148 -58.40 -3.73 -51.00
CA GLY A 148 -57.27 -3.08 -50.34
C GLY A 148 -57.42 -2.97 -48.83
N GLU A 149 -58.64 -2.72 -48.33
CA GLU A 149 -58.95 -2.64 -46.90
C GLU A 149 -58.69 -3.96 -46.21
N LYS A 150 -59.16 -5.08 -46.79
CA LYS A 150 -58.96 -6.41 -46.23
C LYS A 150 -57.48 -6.78 -46.15
N ASN A 151 -56.72 -6.54 -47.22
CA ASN A 151 -55.29 -6.82 -47.26
C ASN A 151 -54.51 -5.93 -46.28
N ALA A 152 -54.83 -4.63 -46.21
CA ALA A 152 -54.18 -3.71 -45.29
C ALA A 152 -54.53 -3.99 -43.82
N ASN A 153 -55.74 -4.50 -43.52
CA ASN A 153 -56.12 -4.95 -42.18
C ASN A 153 -55.30 -6.17 -41.76
N ASP A 154 -55.16 -7.16 -42.64
CA ASP A 154 -54.36 -8.36 -42.36
C ASP A 154 -52.90 -7.99 -42.09
N ASP A 155 -52.33 -7.05 -42.84
CA ASP A 155 -50.97 -6.57 -42.64
C ASP A 155 -50.82 -5.71 -41.37
N ALA A 156 -51.82 -4.87 -41.04
CA ALA A 156 -51.85 -4.15 -39.76
C ALA A 156 -51.92 -5.11 -38.56
N GLN A 157 -52.72 -6.19 -38.64
CA GLN A 157 -52.79 -7.20 -37.60
C GLN A 157 -51.48 -7.99 -37.46
N LYS A 158 -50.79 -8.31 -38.58
CA LYS A 158 -49.47 -8.94 -38.53
C LYS A 158 -48.43 -8.00 -37.90
N ALA A 159 -48.42 -6.72 -38.28
CA ALA A 159 -47.50 -5.73 -37.73
C ALA A 159 -47.73 -5.52 -36.22
N ALA A 160 -48.99 -5.47 -35.77
CA ALA A 160 -49.33 -5.39 -34.35
C ALA A 160 -48.86 -6.63 -33.56
N LYS A 161 -49.04 -7.84 -34.10
CA LYS A 161 -48.51 -9.08 -33.49
C LYS A 161 -46.99 -9.07 -33.40
N ASN A 162 -46.31 -8.61 -34.45
CA ASN A 162 -44.85 -8.46 -34.46
C ASN A 162 -44.38 -7.43 -33.43
N LEU A 163 -45.12 -6.33 -33.25
CA LEU A 163 -44.82 -5.33 -32.21
C LEU A 163 -44.93 -5.93 -30.80
N VAL A 164 -45.95 -6.75 -30.52
CA VAL A 164 -46.07 -7.45 -29.23
C VAL A 164 -44.92 -8.45 -29.01
N ALA A 165 -44.48 -9.16 -30.05
CA ALA A 165 -43.32 -10.04 -29.95
C ALA A 165 -42.02 -9.23 -29.70
N ALA A 166 -41.85 -8.10 -30.38
CA ALA A 166 -40.72 -7.21 -30.22
C ALA A 166 -40.68 -6.53 -28.84
N THR A 167 -41.82 -6.18 -28.25
CA THR A 167 -41.89 -5.59 -26.91
C THR A 167 -41.44 -6.58 -25.83
N GLU A 168 -41.87 -7.84 -25.90
CA GLU A 168 -41.42 -8.89 -24.99
C GLU A 168 -39.93 -9.21 -25.19
N HIS A 169 -39.43 -9.21 -26.42
CA HIS A 169 -38.00 -9.35 -26.70
C HIS A 169 -37.19 -8.17 -26.12
N ASN A 170 -37.66 -6.93 -26.29
CA ASN A 170 -37.05 -5.74 -25.72
C ASN A 170 -37.03 -5.79 -24.18
N ARG A 171 -38.10 -6.28 -23.55
CA ARG A 171 -38.14 -6.50 -22.09
C ARG A 171 -37.03 -7.45 -21.62
N ARG A 172 -36.78 -8.55 -22.35
CA ARG A 172 -35.69 -9.49 -22.03
C ARG A 172 -34.31 -8.87 -22.25
N GLN A 173 -34.14 -8.09 -23.32
CA GLN A 173 -32.90 -7.36 -23.55
C GLN A 173 -32.65 -6.31 -22.45
N GLN A 174 -33.69 -5.64 -21.95
CA GLN A 174 -33.56 -4.70 -20.85
C GLN A 174 -33.04 -5.38 -19.57
N LEU A 175 -33.55 -6.58 -19.25
CA LEU A 175 -33.03 -7.36 -18.12
C LEU A 175 -31.54 -7.72 -18.31
N MET A 176 -31.13 -8.05 -19.54
CA MET A 176 -29.74 -8.35 -19.85
C MET A 176 -28.85 -7.09 -19.79
N ILE A 177 -29.35 -5.94 -20.21
CA ILE A 177 -28.69 -4.63 -20.07
C ILE A 177 -28.43 -4.33 -18.60
N THR A 178 -29.47 -4.43 -17.75
CA THR A 178 -29.33 -4.20 -16.31
C THR A 178 -28.34 -5.18 -15.67
N ALA A 179 -28.38 -6.46 -16.03
CA ALA A 179 -27.40 -7.42 -15.53
C ALA A 179 -25.95 -7.07 -15.96
N LEU A 180 -25.75 -6.63 -17.21
CA LEU A 180 -24.42 -6.21 -17.68
C LEU A 180 -23.94 -4.92 -16.98
N GLU A 181 -24.84 -3.99 -16.68
CA GLU A 181 -24.54 -2.78 -15.91
C GLU A 181 -24.12 -3.13 -14.47
N GLU A 182 -24.83 -4.06 -13.82
CA GLU A 182 -24.48 -4.56 -12.49
C GLU A 182 -23.12 -5.27 -12.47
N GLU A 183 -22.83 -6.09 -13.47
CA GLU A 183 -21.52 -6.74 -13.62
C GLU A 183 -20.40 -5.72 -13.84
N LEU A 184 -20.64 -4.66 -14.63
CA LEU A 184 -19.68 -3.56 -14.80
C LEU A 184 -19.39 -2.85 -13.48
N VAL A 185 -20.42 -2.57 -12.67
CA VAL A 185 -20.25 -1.97 -11.34
C VAL A 185 -19.41 -2.87 -10.43
N THR A 186 -19.65 -4.18 -10.47
CA THR A 186 -18.86 -5.16 -9.70
C THR A 186 -17.40 -5.19 -10.15
N VAL A 187 -17.14 -5.20 -11.45
CA VAL A 187 -15.77 -5.17 -12.00
C VAL A 187 -15.07 -3.86 -11.64
N ASP A 188 -15.75 -2.71 -11.75
CA ASP A 188 -15.20 -1.41 -11.37
C ASP A 188 -14.82 -1.37 -9.88
N LYS A 189 -15.65 -1.96 -9.02
CA LYS A 189 -15.33 -2.12 -7.60
C LYS A 189 -14.07 -2.96 -7.38
N HIS A 190 -13.95 -4.09 -8.05
CA HIS A 190 -12.77 -4.95 -7.94
C HIS A 190 -11.50 -4.29 -8.48
N VAL A 191 -11.60 -3.44 -9.52
CA VAL A 191 -10.47 -2.64 -9.99
C VAL A 191 -10.00 -1.67 -8.89
N ILE A 192 -10.91 -0.98 -8.21
CA ILE A 192 -10.57 -0.07 -7.10
C ILE A 192 -9.95 -0.83 -5.93
N GLU A 193 -10.57 -1.93 -5.49
CA GLU A 193 -10.04 -2.78 -4.41
C GLU A 193 -8.63 -3.28 -4.74
N THR A 194 -8.41 -3.72 -5.98
CA THR A 194 -7.10 -4.17 -6.47
C THR A 194 -6.07 -3.04 -6.46
N GLU A 195 -6.44 -1.82 -6.83
CA GLU A 195 -5.53 -0.66 -6.77
C GLU A 195 -5.15 -0.27 -5.34
N GLU A 196 -6.07 -0.42 -4.39
CA GLU A 196 -5.79 -0.14 -2.97
C GLU A 196 -4.81 -1.17 -2.38
N GLU A 197 -5.01 -2.46 -2.66
CA GLU A 197 -4.10 -3.52 -2.22
C GLU A 197 -2.73 -3.40 -2.89
N TYR A 198 -2.68 -3.05 -4.19
CA TYR A 198 -1.43 -2.76 -4.87
C TYR A 198 -0.66 -1.61 -4.20
N LYS A 199 -1.33 -0.51 -3.84
CA LYS A 199 -0.69 0.62 -3.14
C LYS A 199 -0.16 0.23 -1.77
N LYS A 200 -0.83 -0.67 -1.05
CA LYS A 200 -0.32 -1.21 0.22
C LYS A 200 0.95 -2.02 0.00
N LEU A 201 0.94 -2.90 -1.01
CA LEU A 201 2.11 -3.69 -1.38
C LEU A 201 3.29 -2.80 -1.81
N GLU A 202 3.03 -1.80 -2.66
CA GLU A 202 4.02 -0.84 -3.12
C GLU A 202 4.64 -0.06 -1.95
N ARG A 203 3.82 0.43 -1.01
CA ARG A 203 4.33 1.10 0.19
C ARG A 203 5.24 0.20 1.00
N SER A 204 4.86 -1.06 1.22
CA SER A 204 5.68 -2.02 1.96
C SER A 204 7.01 -2.28 1.24
N ALA A 205 6.97 -2.44 -0.08
CA ALA A 205 8.17 -2.60 -0.90
C ALA A 205 9.09 -1.37 -0.84
N LEU A 206 8.52 -0.15 -0.87
CA LEU A 206 9.27 1.10 -0.73
C LEU A 206 9.96 1.21 0.63
N HIS A 207 9.34 0.74 1.72
CA HIS A 207 10.00 0.73 3.03
C HIS A 207 11.22 -0.19 3.04
N VAL A 208 11.11 -1.39 2.47
CA VAL A 208 12.25 -2.33 2.35
C VAL A 208 13.34 -1.75 1.46
N ALA A 209 12.97 -1.14 0.33
CA ALA A 209 13.92 -0.47 -0.55
C ALA A 209 14.58 0.74 0.12
N HIS A 210 13.86 1.47 0.98
CA HIS A 210 14.43 2.59 1.72
C HIS A 210 15.52 2.11 2.68
N TYR A 211 15.26 1.07 3.49
CA TYR A 211 16.28 0.49 4.37
C TYR A 211 17.50 0.00 3.60
N ALA A 212 17.28 -0.61 2.43
CA ALA A 212 18.36 -1.02 1.52
C ALA A 212 19.28 0.13 1.12
N LEU A 213 18.67 1.27 0.77
CA LEU A 213 19.38 2.43 0.29
C LEU A 213 20.13 3.14 1.43
N GLU A 214 19.58 3.15 2.63
CA GLU A 214 20.27 3.66 3.82
C GLU A 214 21.55 2.85 4.12
N GLU A 215 21.50 1.51 4.05
CA GLU A 215 22.70 0.69 4.27
C GLU A 215 23.74 0.91 3.16
N LYS A 216 23.30 1.00 1.90
CA LYS A 216 24.18 1.33 0.76
C LYS A 216 24.79 2.72 0.90
N TRP A 217 24.02 3.70 1.38
CA TRP A 217 24.49 5.05 1.66
C TRP A 217 25.60 5.02 2.72
N ASN A 218 25.35 4.34 3.84
CA ASN A 218 26.33 4.22 4.91
C ASN A 218 27.61 3.52 4.45
N ALA A 219 27.50 2.45 3.67
CA ALA A 219 28.65 1.75 3.10
C ALA A 219 29.45 2.63 2.14
N ALA A 220 28.77 3.41 1.28
CA ALA A 220 29.41 4.36 0.38
C ALA A 220 30.11 5.49 1.14
N ALA A 221 29.48 6.01 2.20
CA ALA A 221 30.07 7.01 3.07
C ALA A 221 31.34 6.49 3.76
N GLN A 222 31.34 5.25 4.25
CA GLN A 222 32.54 4.63 4.82
C GLN A 222 33.69 4.53 3.80
N GLN A 223 33.40 4.07 2.58
CA GLN A 223 34.42 4.03 1.52
C GLN A 223 34.97 5.43 1.20
N LEU A 224 34.10 6.45 1.18
CA LEU A 224 34.51 7.84 0.99
C LEU A 224 35.41 8.32 2.13
N LEU A 225 35.09 7.99 3.38
CA LEU A 225 35.91 8.34 4.54
C LEU A 225 37.28 7.64 4.49
N ASP A 226 37.34 6.38 4.07
CA ASP A 226 38.60 5.63 3.99
C ASP A 226 39.54 6.21 2.91
N VAL A 227 38.98 6.58 1.76
CA VAL A 227 39.73 7.30 0.71
C VAL A 227 40.11 8.70 1.18
N GLY A 228 39.19 9.41 1.82
CA GLY A 228 39.42 10.73 2.41
C GLY A 228 40.54 10.72 3.45
N ALA A 229 40.61 9.67 4.29
CA ALA A 229 41.64 9.48 5.30
C ALA A 229 43.02 9.27 4.68
N LYS A 230 43.12 8.46 3.61
CA LYS A 230 44.37 8.31 2.84
C LYS A 230 44.81 9.64 2.21
N LEU A 231 43.86 10.38 1.62
CA LEU A 231 44.13 11.69 1.00
C LEU A 231 44.57 12.72 2.05
N TYR A 232 43.91 12.77 3.20
CA TYR A 232 44.24 13.64 4.33
C TYR A 232 45.64 13.33 4.88
N GLY A 233 45.95 12.05 5.12
CA GLY A 233 47.26 11.60 5.58
C GLY A 233 48.39 11.93 4.60
N ALA A 234 48.19 11.67 3.31
CA ALA A 234 49.14 12.01 2.25
C ALA A 234 49.37 13.53 2.16
N GLY A 235 48.29 14.31 2.20
CA GLY A 235 48.32 15.77 2.21
C GLY A 235 49.16 16.30 3.37
N ARG A 236 48.96 15.77 4.57
CA ARG A 236 49.73 16.17 5.76
C ARG A 236 51.23 15.88 5.60
N LEU A 237 51.60 14.74 5.01
CA LEU A 237 53.00 14.36 4.78
C LEU A 237 53.72 15.29 3.80
N ILE A 238 52.99 15.86 2.83
CA ILE A 238 53.54 16.84 1.87
C ILE A 238 53.36 18.30 2.33
N GLY A 239 52.93 18.52 3.57
CA GLY A 239 52.72 19.86 4.13
C GLY A 239 51.49 20.60 3.62
N TYR A 240 50.55 19.89 3.00
CA TYR A 240 49.26 20.44 2.56
C TYR A 240 48.27 20.48 3.73
N ASP A 241 47.53 21.58 3.84
CA ASP A 241 46.58 21.77 4.93
C ASP A 241 45.22 21.13 4.62
N GLY A 242 44.62 20.48 5.61
CA GLY A 242 43.43 19.63 5.47
C GLY A 242 42.11 20.38 5.25
N ILE A 243 42.17 21.63 4.84
CA ILE A 243 41.04 22.59 4.79
C ILE A 243 39.90 22.08 3.90
N ALA A 244 40.21 21.30 2.86
CA ALA A 244 39.22 20.74 1.93
C ALA A 244 38.13 19.89 2.61
N PHE A 245 38.39 19.37 3.82
CA PHE A 245 37.47 18.49 4.55
C PHE A 245 36.73 19.19 5.71
N LEU A 246 36.98 20.48 5.96
CA LEU A 246 36.36 21.21 7.09
C LEU A 246 34.82 21.27 7.03
N ASN A 247 34.28 21.29 5.81
CA ASN A 247 32.83 21.33 5.58
C ASN A 247 32.24 19.94 5.32
N LEU A 248 32.99 18.87 5.58
CA LEU A 248 32.48 17.51 5.43
C LEU A 248 31.48 17.22 6.54
N ASP A 249 30.24 16.99 6.14
CA ASP A 249 29.16 16.55 7.02
C ASP A 249 28.31 15.53 6.26
N ILE A 250 28.49 14.25 6.57
CA ILE A 250 27.75 13.16 5.94
C ILE A 250 26.84 12.55 7.01
N PRO A 251 25.51 12.63 6.87
CA PRO A 251 24.60 12.06 7.85
C PRO A 251 24.63 10.54 7.75
N GLU A 252 24.81 9.87 8.89
CA GLU A 252 24.58 8.44 9.01
C GLU A 252 23.07 8.18 8.97
N GLN A 253 22.65 7.19 8.19
CA GLN A 253 21.26 6.81 8.05
C GLN A 253 20.95 5.56 8.89
N GLY A 254 19.72 5.40 9.35
CA GLY A 254 19.28 4.18 10.00
C GLY A 254 19.41 4.14 11.53
N GLU A 255 20.06 3.11 12.10
CA GLU A 255 20.08 2.91 13.57
C GLU A 255 20.84 4.00 14.31
N ASN A 256 21.79 4.63 13.63
CA ASN A 256 22.66 5.66 14.17
C ASN A 256 22.25 7.01 13.61
N HIS A 257 22.15 8.00 14.49
CA HIS A 257 21.77 9.38 14.15
C HIS A 257 23.01 10.28 14.17
N GLY A 258 24.14 9.71 13.76
CA GLY A 258 25.45 10.34 13.76
C GLY A 258 25.71 11.13 12.49
N HIS A 259 26.81 11.86 12.51
CA HIS A 259 27.35 12.55 11.35
C HIS A 259 28.82 12.19 11.25
N TRP A 260 29.27 11.80 10.06
CA TRP A 260 30.68 11.64 9.78
C TRP A 260 31.27 12.95 9.31
N GLN A 261 32.31 13.39 10.01
CA GLN A 261 32.91 14.70 9.87
C GLN A 261 34.43 14.58 9.68
N LEU A 262 35.12 15.72 9.58
CA LEU A 262 36.58 15.77 9.50
C LEU A 262 37.29 14.95 10.59
N ARG A 263 36.71 14.91 11.80
CA ARG A 263 37.28 14.15 12.92
C ARG A 263 37.38 12.66 12.60
N ASP A 264 36.37 12.07 11.98
CA ASP A 264 36.37 10.66 11.60
C ASP A 264 37.44 10.35 10.54
N ILE A 265 37.65 11.29 9.60
CA ILE A 265 38.73 11.19 8.61
C ILE A 265 40.10 11.25 9.29
N SER A 266 40.31 12.21 10.20
CA SER A 266 41.61 12.42 10.83
C SER A 266 41.97 11.30 11.81
N GLU A 267 40.99 10.73 12.52
CA GLU A 267 41.17 9.56 13.38
C GLU A 267 41.52 8.29 12.57
N ARG A 268 40.97 8.15 11.35
CA ARG A 268 41.29 7.05 10.43
C ARG A 268 42.56 7.27 9.60
N ALA A 269 43.08 8.50 9.56
CA ALA A 269 44.23 8.85 8.74
C ALA A 269 45.51 8.18 9.25
N ASN A 270 46.03 7.25 8.46
CA ASN A 270 47.33 6.64 8.71
C ASN A 270 48.43 7.52 8.10
N HIS A 271 49.46 7.83 8.88
CA HIS A 271 50.52 8.77 8.51
C HIS A 271 51.77 8.06 7.97
N ASP A 272 51.73 6.74 7.84
CA ASP A 272 52.80 5.95 7.27
C ASP A 272 52.69 5.87 5.73
N VAL A 273 53.78 6.21 5.06
CA VAL A 273 53.91 6.23 3.60
C VAL A 273 53.62 4.86 2.99
N MET A 274 54.05 3.76 3.62
CA MET A 274 53.87 2.42 3.08
C MET A 274 52.39 1.99 3.07
N ASN A 275 51.63 2.40 4.09
CA ASN A 275 50.19 2.14 4.17
C ASN A 275 49.37 3.01 3.20
N ILE A 276 49.83 4.23 2.90
CA ILE A 276 49.18 5.13 1.94
C ILE A 276 49.37 4.62 0.50
N LEU A 277 50.55 4.08 0.18
CA LEU A 277 50.88 3.58 -1.15
C LEU A 277 50.31 2.18 -1.44
N ALA A 278 49.85 1.45 -0.42
CA ALA A 278 49.16 0.18 -0.58
C ALA A 278 47.79 0.39 -1.25
N ARG A 279 47.60 -0.29 -2.40
CA ARG A 279 46.36 -0.25 -3.20
C ARG A 279 45.28 -1.13 -2.60
#